data_AF-A0A1J1GVE4-F1
#
_entry.id   AF-A0A1J1GVE4-F1
#
_cell.length_a   1.000
_cell.length_b   1.000
_cell.length_c   1.000
_cell.angle_alpha   90.00
_cell.angle_beta   90.00
_cell.angle_gamma   90.00
#
_symmetry.space_group_name_H-M   'P 1'
#
loop_
_entity.id
_entity.type
_entity.pdbx_description
1 polymer ?
#
loop_
_entity_poly.entity_id
_entity_poly.type
_entity_poly.pdbx_seq_one_letter_code
_entity_poly.pdbx_strand_id
1 'polypeptide(L)'
;MMNFSLLIKRYSKILNWKHDTYYASLMNKYVYFEEFMRFCNDNKEGFSKRDIIASLTYISHMKKVDLLSPTFNSYNNFIFSNINIFRSNISTLVHRYAILGHTKSLLFIYENVLKNNILNYDNKTISLIAWSYAKNSFYLADLFMEINKILHGCIKTMNLHELSLISWAYSKINRLPPLELICVKNRVYHLLNLLDEESNSELKKGTIKENIGIIKMDLNENITNYEKQKNNENYFHIKNLNSYNNNFKQYDQNKELEPQNQSLENIYEENNENKIDLYGCKKNLSQDICMIMKSYAIMNKTDPFFFFFLFNFMIKNIRNNKIMITAQGITSIWVCLREYEIKNKRIIEYALELSRFLRLDHTVNSSMMHEIITSIYKLKIKDRRILYHLFYHLKRKCVNMHIQHLYDIIIYLQEMNIHDDDLWKQFGVAIQKKAIDLELLQIKNLHNIFTINGKGNDRILGVLDTFIQIKEDVNAYGPI
;
A
#
# COMPACT_ATOMS: atom_id res chain seq x y z
N MET A 1 -1.68 -31.03 -1.96
CA MET A 1 -0.79 -29.97 -1.42
C MET A 1 -0.32 -29.12 -2.58
N MET A 2 -0.77 -27.86 -2.68
CA MET A 2 -0.30 -26.94 -3.72
C MET A 2 1.00 -26.27 -3.28
N ASN A 3 2.07 -26.46 -4.04
CA ASN A 3 3.37 -25.87 -3.78
C ASN A 3 3.39 -24.44 -4.33
N PHE A 4 3.38 -23.44 -3.44
CA PHE A 4 3.51 -22.03 -3.81
C PHE A 4 4.96 -21.58 -3.63
N SER A 5 5.69 -21.36 -4.73
CA SER A 5 6.96 -20.64 -4.71
C SER A 5 6.70 -19.16 -5.02
N LEU A 6 6.41 -18.36 -3.98
CA LEU A 6 6.20 -16.92 -4.11
C LEU A 6 7.44 -16.16 -3.60
N LEU A 7 8.07 -15.43 -4.52
CA LEU A 7 9.30 -14.65 -4.31
C LEU A 7 8.97 -13.36 -3.55
N ILE A 8 9.39 -13.23 -2.29
CA ILE A 8 9.10 -12.06 -1.44
C ILE A 8 9.94 -10.85 -1.86
N LYS A 9 9.33 -9.79 -2.43
CA LYS A 9 9.96 -8.46 -2.48
C LYS A 9 9.46 -7.57 -1.33
N ARG A 10 10.42 -7.08 -0.56
CA ARG A 10 10.24 -6.18 0.58
C ARG A 10 10.04 -4.76 0.05
N TYR A 11 8.82 -4.22 0.13
CA TYR A 11 8.64 -2.79 -0.02
C TYR A 11 8.74 -2.16 1.36
N SER A 12 9.89 -1.53 1.63
CA SER A 12 10.04 -0.64 2.77
C SER A 12 9.02 0.49 2.63
N LYS A 13 8.45 0.91 3.77
CA LYS A 13 7.88 2.27 3.96
C LYS A 13 8.80 3.31 3.32
N ILE A 14 8.27 4.48 3.00
CA ILE A 14 8.90 5.69 2.43
C ILE A 14 10.21 6.10 3.18
N LEU A 15 11.23 5.25 3.12
CA LEU A 15 12.54 5.30 3.74
C LEU A 15 13.63 4.98 2.71
N ASN A 16 13.25 4.61 1.49
CA ASN A 16 14.13 4.67 0.33
C ASN A 16 14.09 6.07 -0.31
N TRP A 17 13.74 7.11 0.46
CA TRP A 17 14.02 8.48 0.03
C TRP A 17 15.47 8.77 0.43
N LYS A 18 16.37 8.75 -0.56
CA LYS A 18 17.72 9.26 -0.37
C LYS A 18 17.61 10.79 -0.28
N HIS A 19 18.21 11.36 0.76
CA HIS A 19 18.29 12.81 0.93
C HIS A 19 18.90 13.43 -0.32
N ASP A 20 18.09 14.12 -1.10
CA ASP A 20 18.48 14.73 -2.38
C ASP A 20 18.77 16.23 -2.23
N THR A 21 18.59 16.79 -1.02
CA THR A 21 18.93 18.18 -0.68
C THR A 21 19.79 18.25 0.58
N TYR A 22 20.55 19.35 0.69
CA TYR A 22 21.38 19.64 1.85
C TYR A 22 20.56 19.63 3.15
N TYR A 23 19.45 20.38 3.21
CA TYR A 23 18.63 20.45 4.42
C TYR A 23 17.93 19.12 4.75
N ALA A 24 17.46 18.36 3.76
CA ALA A 24 16.89 17.04 4.00
C ALA A 24 17.86 16.08 4.70
N SER A 25 19.17 16.19 4.37
CA SER A 25 20.21 15.39 5.02
C SER A 25 20.40 15.77 6.49
N LEU A 26 20.26 17.06 6.82
CA LEU A 26 20.36 17.57 8.20
C LEU A 26 19.13 17.20 9.04
N MET A 27 17.94 17.22 8.43
CA MET A 27 16.67 16.87 9.09
C MET A 27 16.69 15.47 9.72
N ASN A 28 17.39 14.52 9.12
CA ASN A 28 17.48 13.14 9.60
C ASN A 28 18.24 13.00 10.95
N LYS A 29 18.91 14.05 11.42
CA LYS A 29 19.63 14.05 12.71
C LYS A 29 18.70 14.24 13.91
N TYR A 30 17.48 14.73 13.69
CA TYR A 30 16.53 15.04 14.76
C TYR A 30 15.60 13.87 15.05
N VAL A 31 15.29 13.66 16.33
CA VAL A 31 14.41 12.57 16.80
C VAL A 31 13.14 13.12 17.49
N TYR A 32 13.27 14.25 18.18
CA TYR A 32 12.18 14.88 18.92
C TYR A 32 11.56 16.02 18.12
N PHE A 33 10.24 16.08 18.15
CA PHE A 33 9.46 17.01 17.36
C PHE A 33 9.79 18.49 17.65
N GLU A 34 9.93 18.88 18.91
CA GLU A 34 10.13 20.29 19.28
C GLU A 34 11.48 20.83 18.78
N GLU A 35 12.57 20.08 18.96
CA GLU A 35 13.89 20.41 18.44
C GLU A 35 13.89 20.50 16.91
N PHE A 36 13.23 19.55 16.25
CA PHE A 36 13.08 19.54 14.80
C PHE A 36 12.32 20.77 14.29
N MET A 37 11.26 21.18 15.00
CA MET A 37 10.47 22.36 14.63
C MET A 37 11.23 23.66 14.85
N ARG A 38 12.11 23.74 15.85
CA ARG A 38 13.03 24.88 16.01
C ARG A 38 13.99 24.97 14.84
N PHE A 39 14.66 23.87 14.49
CA PHE A 39 15.52 23.80 13.30
C PHE A 39 14.79 24.23 12.02
N CYS A 40 13.55 23.76 11.80
CA CYS A 40 12.77 24.17 10.65
C CYS A 40 12.45 25.67 10.66
N ASN A 41 12.13 26.25 11.82
CA ASN A 41 11.87 27.69 11.91
C ASN A 41 13.12 28.55 11.70
N ASP A 42 14.27 28.09 12.17
CA ASP A 42 15.54 28.81 12.04
C ASP A 42 16.06 28.81 10.60
N ASN A 43 15.73 27.77 9.82
CA ASN A 43 16.25 27.57 8.45
C ASN A 43 15.19 27.76 7.35
N LYS A 44 13.93 28.08 7.69
CA LYS A 44 12.80 28.11 6.75
C LYS A 44 13.03 29.01 5.53
N GLU A 45 13.75 30.12 5.70
CA GLU A 45 14.05 31.05 4.61
C GLU A 45 14.97 30.44 3.53
N GLY A 46 15.82 29.49 3.90
CA GLY A 46 16.69 28.76 2.98
C GLY A 46 16.04 27.51 2.36
N PHE A 47 14.81 27.16 2.74
CA PHE A 47 14.18 25.93 2.29
C PHE A 47 13.63 26.04 0.87
N SER A 48 13.99 25.06 0.04
CA SER A 48 13.32 24.84 -1.23
C SER A 48 11.94 24.21 -1.02
N LYS A 49 11.14 24.19 -2.09
CA LYS A 49 9.88 23.43 -2.15
C LYS A 49 10.06 21.97 -1.70
N ARG A 50 11.18 21.33 -2.07
CA ARG A 50 11.45 19.94 -1.67
C ARG A 50 11.74 19.82 -0.19
N ASP A 51 12.49 20.77 0.38
CA ASP A 51 12.81 20.79 1.81
C ASP A 51 11.56 20.95 2.67
N ILE A 52 10.60 21.78 2.25
CA ILE A 52 9.32 21.92 2.96
C ILE A 52 8.50 20.61 2.90
N ILE A 53 8.44 19.94 1.75
CA ILE A 53 7.75 18.65 1.64
C ILE A 53 8.47 17.57 2.47
N ALA A 54 9.80 17.61 2.49
CA ALA A 54 10.63 16.73 3.29
C ALA A 54 10.38 16.94 4.78
N SER A 55 10.36 18.19 5.24
CA SER A 55 10.15 18.52 6.65
C SER A 55 8.80 17.97 7.13
N LEU A 56 7.73 18.16 6.36
CA LEU A 56 6.41 17.61 6.68
C LEU A 56 6.40 16.08 6.68
N THR A 57 7.23 15.44 5.85
CA THR A 57 7.39 13.98 5.84
C THR A 57 8.09 13.49 7.11
N TYR A 58 9.14 14.19 7.55
CA TYR A 58 9.88 13.84 8.76
C TYR A 58 9.04 13.95 10.02
N ILE A 59 8.17 14.96 10.12
CA ILE A 59 7.29 15.13 11.30
C ILE A 59 6.52 13.86 11.63
N SER A 60 6.01 13.13 10.62
CA SER A 60 5.27 11.87 10.83
C SER A 60 6.06 10.73 11.50
N HIS A 61 7.40 10.86 11.59
CA HIS A 61 8.30 9.87 12.17
C HIS A 61 8.92 10.33 13.51
N MET A 62 8.66 11.57 13.93
CA MET A 62 9.23 12.15 15.14
C MET A 62 8.56 11.60 16.40
N LYS A 63 9.27 11.65 17.53
CA LYS A 63 8.71 11.37 18.86
C LYS A 63 8.01 12.60 19.42
N LYS A 64 6.91 12.38 20.15
CA LYS A 64 6.11 13.43 20.85
C LYS A 64 5.65 14.54 19.89
N VAL A 65 5.04 14.16 18.77
CA VAL A 65 4.52 15.12 17.79
C VAL A 65 3.40 15.93 18.41
N ASP A 66 3.51 17.26 18.35
CA ASP A 66 2.48 18.21 18.78
C ASP A 66 2.14 19.18 17.65
N LEU A 67 1.10 18.83 16.88
CA LEU A 67 0.61 19.65 15.77
C LEU A 67 -0.13 20.91 16.23
N LEU A 68 -0.33 21.11 17.53
CA LEU A 68 -0.89 22.34 18.10
C LEU A 68 0.19 23.29 18.60
N SER A 69 1.46 22.86 18.63
CA SER A 69 2.57 23.65 19.13
C SER A 69 2.69 25.02 18.44
N PRO A 70 3.03 26.09 19.18
CA PRO A 70 3.29 27.41 18.60
C PRO A 70 4.38 27.39 17.52
N THR A 71 5.42 26.57 17.71
CA THR A 71 6.52 26.41 16.75
C THR A 71 6.04 25.81 15.42
N PHE A 72 5.12 24.86 15.45
CA PHE A 72 4.54 24.30 14.22
C PHE A 72 3.57 25.28 13.55
N ASN A 73 2.77 26.01 14.33
CA ASN A 73 1.91 27.06 13.80
C ASN A 73 2.72 28.18 13.11
N SER A 74 3.83 28.62 13.70
CA SER A 74 4.74 29.59 13.09
C SER A 74 5.31 29.09 11.75
N TYR A 75 5.71 27.83 11.69
CA TYR A 75 6.21 27.22 10.46
C TYR A 75 5.11 27.08 9.39
N ASN A 76 3.89 26.69 9.78
CA ASN A 76 2.75 26.63 8.86
C ASN A 76 2.39 28.01 8.30
N ASN A 77 2.43 29.06 9.12
CA ASN A 77 2.20 30.43 8.66
C ASN A 77 3.20 30.82 7.56
N PHE A 78 4.47 30.46 7.71
CA PHE A 78 5.48 30.66 6.65
C PHE A 78 5.12 29.90 5.36
N ILE A 79 4.70 28.63 5.47
CA ILE A 79 4.28 27.83 4.31
C ILE A 79 3.07 28.47 3.62
N PHE A 80 2.11 28.96 4.39
CA PHE A 80 0.89 29.60 3.89
C PHE A 80 1.18 30.92 3.17
N SER A 81 2.05 31.76 3.73
CA SER A 81 2.52 32.99 3.06
C SER A 81 3.22 32.70 1.73
N ASN A 82 3.84 31.52 1.60
CA ASN A 82 4.59 31.10 0.42
C ASN A 82 3.88 30.01 -0.41
N ILE A 83 2.55 29.90 -0.28
CA ILE A 83 1.78 28.79 -0.88
C ILE A 83 1.91 28.74 -2.42
N ASN A 84 2.16 29.89 -3.06
CA ASN A 84 2.30 30.02 -4.50
C ASN A 84 3.47 29.19 -5.08
N ILE A 85 4.51 28.90 -4.29
CA ILE A 85 5.62 28.03 -4.69
C ILE A 85 5.13 26.60 -5.02
N PHE A 86 3.98 26.21 -4.46
CA PHE A 86 3.39 24.88 -4.64
C PHE A 86 2.38 24.77 -5.79
N ARG A 87 2.15 25.80 -6.61
CA ARG A 87 1.12 25.76 -7.68
C ARG A 87 1.12 24.47 -8.51
N SER A 88 2.29 24.00 -8.93
CA SER A 88 2.46 22.77 -9.73
C SER A 88 2.47 21.46 -8.92
N ASN A 89 2.65 21.49 -7.59
CA ASN A 89 2.65 20.27 -6.76
C ASN A 89 1.77 20.41 -5.52
N ILE A 90 0.65 21.13 -5.64
CA ILE A 90 -0.23 21.39 -4.50
C ILE A 90 -0.75 20.08 -3.91
N SER A 91 -1.01 19.07 -4.76
CA SER A 91 -1.43 17.73 -4.35
C SER A 91 -0.41 17.04 -3.45
N THR A 92 0.89 17.30 -3.62
CA THR A 92 1.93 16.74 -2.74
C THR A 92 1.88 17.39 -1.36
N LEU A 93 1.70 18.71 -1.30
CA LEU A 93 1.57 19.44 -0.04
C LEU A 93 0.29 19.01 0.71
N VAL A 94 -0.83 18.97 0.01
CA VAL A 94 -2.13 18.47 0.51
C VAL A 94 -1.97 17.04 1.05
N HIS A 95 -1.32 16.16 0.29
CA HIS A 95 -1.03 14.79 0.71
C HIS A 95 -0.18 14.72 1.99
N ARG A 96 0.84 15.58 2.15
CA ARG A 96 1.64 15.60 3.39
C ARG A 96 0.83 16.05 4.59
N TYR A 97 0.02 17.11 4.48
CA TYR A 97 -0.85 17.51 5.58
C TYR A 97 -1.92 16.46 5.91
N ALA A 98 -2.43 15.76 4.90
CA ALA A 98 -3.33 14.63 5.11
C ALA A 98 -2.64 13.47 5.82
N ILE A 99 -1.37 13.15 5.53
CA ILE A 99 -0.60 12.17 6.30
C ILE A 99 -0.45 12.60 7.75
N LEU A 100 -0.21 13.89 8.01
CA LEU A 100 -0.08 14.42 9.36
C LEU A 100 -1.40 14.47 10.12
N GLY A 101 -2.55 14.42 9.44
CA GLY A 101 -3.85 14.60 10.09
C GLY A 101 -4.17 16.06 10.43
N HIS A 102 -3.45 17.02 9.85
CA HIS A 102 -3.61 18.44 10.18
C HIS A 102 -4.71 19.10 9.33
N THR A 103 -5.95 19.00 9.80
CA THR A 103 -7.16 19.49 9.11
C THR A 103 -7.16 21.00 8.89
N LYS A 104 -6.61 21.79 9.82
CA LYS A 104 -6.51 23.26 9.70
C LYS A 104 -5.72 23.68 8.45
N SER A 105 -4.60 23.02 8.14
CA SER A 105 -3.86 23.29 6.90
C SER A 105 -4.64 22.89 5.65
N LEU A 106 -5.37 21.77 5.70
CA LEU A 106 -6.19 21.34 4.57
C LEU A 106 -7.33 22.34 4.28
N LEU A 107 -7.97 22.88 5.31
CA LEU A 107 -8.99 23.92 5.16
C LEU A 107 -8.39 25.20 4.56
N PHE A 108 -7.23 25.64 5.05
CA PHE A 108 -6.53 26.80 4.50
C PHE A 108 -6.22 26.64 3.01
N ILE A 109 -5.67 25.50 2.61
CA ILE A 109 -5.34 25.21 1.20
C ILE A 109 -6.61 25.16 0.34
N TYR A 110 -7.70 24.61 0.87
CA TYR A 110 -8.96 24.55 0.15
C TYR A 110 -9.47 25.97 -0.17
N GLU A 111 -9.65 26.83 0.83
CA GLU A 111 -10.22 28.16 0.67
C GLU A 111 -9.36 29.07 -0.21
N ASN A 112 -8.03 29.00 -0.06
CA ASN A 112 -7.12 29.94 -0.72
C ASN A 112 -6.58 29.46 -2.08
N VAL A 113 -6.61 28.15 -2.34
CA VAL A 113 -6.00 27.58 -3.56
C VAL A 113 -6.99 26.75 -4.37
N LEU A 114 -7.66 25.78 -3.75
CA LEU A 114 -8.39 24.76 -4.53
C LEU A 114 -9.80 25.20 -4.95
N LYS A 115 -10.52 25.94 -4.10
CA LYS A 115 -11.93 26.29 -4.29
C LYS A 115 -12.26 26.87 -5.68
N ASN A 116 -11.35 27.68 -6.24
CA ASN A 116 -11.52 28.31 -7.54
C ASN A 116 -10.65 27.72 -8.66
N ASN A 117 -9.76 26.77 -8.36
CA ASN A 117 -8.77 26.26 -9.33
C ASN A 117 -8.83 24.75 -9.56
N ILE A 118 -9.75 24.04 -8.91
CA ILE A 118 -9.79 22.56 -8.96
C ILE A 118 -9.91 22.02 -10.39
N LEU A 119 -10.61 22.72 -11.28
CA LEU A 119 -10.81 22.37 -12.69
C LEU A 119 -9.51 22.42 -13.52
N ASN A 120 -8.48 23.12 -13.05
CA ASN A 120 -7.22 23.32 -13.78
C ASN A 120 -6.20 22.19 -13.55
N TYR A 121 -6.53 21.22 -12.68
CA TYR A 121 -5.62 20.15 -12.31
C TYR A 121 -5.84 18.87 -13.13
N ASP A 122 -4.77 18.10 -13.31
CA ASP A 122 -4.81 16.82 -14.00
C ASP A 122 -5.43 15.71 -13.14
N ASN A 123 -5.79 14.59 -13.78
CA ASN A 123 -6.42 13.43 -13.13
C ASN A 123 -5.62 12.92 -11.92
N LYS A 124 -4.28 12.91 -12.04
CA LYS A 124 -3.37 12.49 -10.98
C LYS A 124 -3.45 13.42 -9.77
N THR A 125 -3.44 14.73 -9.99
CA THR A 125 -3.54 15.71 -8.90
C THR A 125 -4.92 15.66 -8.26
N ILE A 126 -5.99 15.56 -9.04
CA ILE A 126 -7.37 15.48 -8.54
C ILE A 126 -7.57 14.23 -7.68
N SER A 127 -7.15 13.06 -8.16
CA SER A 127 -7.29 11.80 -7.41
C SER A 127 -6.52 11.81 -6.09
N LEU A 128 -5.31 12.39 -6.08
CA LEU A 128 -4.52 12.55 -4.86
C LEU A 128 -5.13 13.56 -3.89
N ILE A 129 -5.70 14.67 -4.38
CA ILE A 129 -6.44 15.64 -3.55
C ILE A 129 -7.65 14.94 -2.91
N ALA A 130 -8.49 14.27 -3.71
CA ALA A 130 -9.68 13.56 -3.23
C ALA A 130 -9.33 12.57 -2.11
N TRP A 131 -8.31 11.74 -2.34
CA TRP A 131 -7.81 10.80 -1.34
C TRP A 131 -7.33 11.51 -0.06
N SER A 132 -6.61 12.62 -0.21
CA SER A 132 -6.00 13.34 0.91
C SER A 132 -7.05 13.96 1.84
N TYR A 133 -8.10 14.57 1.30
CA TYR A 133 -9.19 15.10 2.13
C TYR A 133 -9.98 13.96 2.78
N ALA A 134 -10.29 12.90 2.03
CA ALA A 134 -11.00 11.73 2.58
C ALA A 134 -10.22 10.97 3.67
N LYS A 135 -8.88 11.13 3.74
CA LYS A 135 -8.02 10.26 4.55
C LYS A 135 -8.35 10.23 6.03
N ASN A 136 -8.57 11.40 6.61
CA ASN A 136 -8.88 11.56 8.04
C ASN A 136 -10.37 11.82 8.24
N SER A 137 -11.21 11.28 7.35
CA SER A 137 -12.66 11.54 7.33
C SER A 137 -12.99 13.04 7.23
N PHE A 138 -12.09 13.84 6.66
CA PHE A 138 -12.28 15.28 6.51
C PHE A 138 -13.05 15.56 5.21
N TYR A 139 -14.35 15.76 5.34
CA TYR A 139 -15.26 15.95 4.22
C TYR A 139 -15.56 17.43 3.98
N LEU A 140 -15.29 17.89 2.74
CA LEU A 140 -15.72 19.19 2.24
C LEU A 140 -16.71 18.98 1.09
N ALA A 141 -17.99 19.25 1.34
CA ALA A 141 -19.05 18.95 0.39
C ALA A 141 -18.82 19.61 -0.98
N ASP A 142 -18.49 20.89 -0.98
CA ASP A 142 -18.27 21.69 -2.18
C ASP A 142 -17.09 21.19 -3.01
N LEU A 143 -15.99 20.79 -2.36
CA LEU A 143 -14.84 20.19 -3.04
C LEU A 143 -15.23 18.92 -3.78
N PHE A 144 -15.96 18.02 -3.13
CA PHE A 144 -16.36 16.75 -3.74
C PHE A 144 -17.45 16.93 -4.81
N MET A 145 -18.29 17.96 -4.72
CA MET A 145 -19.21 18.32 -5.80
C MET A 145 -18.47 18.76 -7.06
N GLU A 146 -17.42 19.58 -6.93
CA GLU A 146 -16.61 19.97 -8.08
C GLU A 146 -15.81 18.79 -8.65
N ILE A 147 -15.26 17.91 -7.80
CA ILE A 147 -14.59 16.69 -8.25
C ILE A 147 -15.57 15.79 -9.03
N ASN A 148 -16.82 15.63 -8.59
CA ASN A 148 -17.83 14.86 -9.32
C ASN A 148 -18.05 15.37 -10.75
N LYS A 149 -18.14 16.70 -10.92
CA LYS A 149 -18.31 17.33 -12.24
C LYS A 149 -17.15 16.98 -13.17
N ILE A 150 -15.92 17.00 -12.67
CA ILE A 150 -14.72 16.67 -13.46
C ILE A 150 -14.68 15.17 -13.80
N LEU A 151 -14.97 14.31 -12.81
CA LEU A 151 -14.90 12.86 -12.96
C LEU A 151 -15.75 12.36 -14.13
N HIS A 152 -16.95 12.93 -14.33
CA HIS A 152 -17.81 12.53 -15.45
C HIS A 152 -17.11 12.63 -16.81
N GLY A 153 -16.28 13.66 -17.01
CA GLY A 153 -15.51 13.86 -18.24
C GLY A 153 -14.21 13.05 -18.32
N CYS A 154 -13.53 12.82 -17.19
CA CYS A 154 -12.17 12.28 -17.19
C CYS A 154 -12.02 10.80 -16.78
N ILE A 155 -13.06 10.14 -16.26
CA ILE A 155 -12.99 8.71 -15.85
C ILE A 155 -12.46 7.82 -16.98
N LYS A 156 -12.80 8.11 -18.24
CA LYS A 156 -12.36 7.32 -19.41
C LYS A 156 -10.84 7.38 -19.63
N THR A 157 -10.17 8.45 -19.20
CA THR A 157 -8.72 8.63 -19.38
C THR A 157 -7.93 8.26 -18.14
N MET A 158 -8.60 8.08 -16.99
CA MET A 158 -7.93 7.69 -15.75
C MET A 158 -7.28 6.30 -15.85
N ASN A 159 -6.13 6.18 -15.19
CA ASN A 159 -5.44 4.91 -14.98
C ASN A 159 -5.93 4.19 -13.71
N LEU A 160 -5.48 2.95 -13.50
CA LEU A 160 -5.97 2.14 -12.39
C LEU A 160 -5.61 2.72 -11.01
N HIS A 161 -4.46 3.37 -10.89
CA HIS A 161 -4.02 4.00 -9.65
C HIS A 161 -4.90 5.20 -9.27
N GLU A 162 -5.21 6.06 -10.24
CA GLU A 162 -6.13 7.19 -10.05
C GLU A 162 -7.53 6.70 -9.67
N LEU A 163 -8.03 5.67 -10.34
CA LEU A 163 -9.31 5.05 -10.03
C LEU A 163 -9.31 4.41 -8.63
N SER A 164 -8.17 3.87 -8.17
CA SER A 164 -8.05 3.30 -6.83
C SER A 164 -8.13 4.38 -5.76
N LEU A 165 -7.41 5.50 -5.93
CA LEU A 165 -7.45 6.68 -5.05
C LEU A 165 -8.85 7.28 -4.96
N ILE A 166 -9.52 7.47 -6.10
CA ILE A 166 -10.90 7.95 -6.17
C ILE A 166 -11.83 6.97 -5.46
N SER A 167 -11.83 5.69 -5.84
CA SER A 167 -12.71 4.69 -5.22
C SER A 167 -12.59 4.69 -3.70
N TRP A 168 -11.36 4.76 -3.19
CA TRP A 168 -11.12 4.81 -1.75
C TRP A 168 -11.63 6.08 -1.10
N ALA A 169 -11.41 7.24 -1.73
CA ALA A 169 -11.89 8.52 -1.21
C ALA A 169 -13.41 8.48 -1.00
N TYR A 170 -14.16 8.01 -2.01
CA TYR A 170 -15.62 7.89 -1.94
C TYR A 170 -16.08 6.86 -0.91
N SER A 171 -15.35 5.75 -0.75
CA SER A 171 -15.65 4.77 0.30
C SER A 171 -15.52 5.32 1.72
N LYS A 172 -14.69 6.35 1.92
CA LYS A 172 -14.45 6.97 3.23
C LYS A 172 -15.45 8.05 3.59
N ILE A 173 -15.94 8.80 2.61
CA ILE A 173 -16.92 9.88 2.83
C ILE A 173 -18.38 9.39 2.83
N ASN A 174 -18.59 8.06 2.70
CA ASN A 174 -19.88 7.38 2.78
C ASN A 174 -21.00 8.02 1.94
N ARG A 175 -20.65 8.56 0.76
CA ARG A 175 -21.60 9.06 -0.23
C ARG A 175 -21.42 8.28 -1.53
N LEU A 176 -22.47 7.59 -1.95
CA LEU A 176 -22.61 7.16 -3.34
C LEU A 176 -23.15 8.32 -4.16
N PRO A 177 -22.63 8.51 -5.36
CA PRO A 177 -23.48 8.83 -6.48
C PRO A 177 -23.49 7.61 -7.45
N PRO A 178 -24.70 7.08 -7.76
CA PRO A 178 -24.84 5.77 -8.39
C PRO A 178 -24.40 5.68 -9.86
N LEU A 179 -24.12 6.81 -10.54
CA LEU A 179 -23.72 6.82 -11.95
C LEU A 179 -22.19 6.73 -12.12
N GLU A 180 -21.45 7.50 -11.33
CA GLU A 180 -19.99 7.61 -11.37
C GLU A 180 -19.35 6.27 -10.99
N LEU A 181 -19.98 5.53 -10.07
CA LEU A 181 -19.50 4.21 -9.65
C LEU A 181 -19.62 3.18 -10.77
N ILE A 182 -20.66 3.26 -11.61
CA ILE A 182 -20.81 2.42 -12.80
C ILE A 182 -19.73 2.78 -13.81
N CYS A 183 -19.46 4.08 -14.01
CA CYS A 183 -18.40 4.53 -14.90
C CYS A 183 -17.01 4.06 -14.46
N VAL A 184 -16.67 4.19 -13.16
CA VAL A 184 -15.42 3.68 -12.59
C VAL A 184 -15.35 2.16 -12.76
N LYS A 185 -16.43 1.42 -12.44
CA LYS A 185 -16.50 -0.04 -12.57
C LYS A 185 -16.24 -0.48 -14.01
N ASN A 186 -16.92 0.13 -14.98
CA ASN A 186 -16.76 -0.16 -16.41
C ASN A 186 -15.34 0.14 -16.91
N ARG A 187 -14.75 1.24 -16.44
CA ARG A 187 -13.36 1.58 -16.78
C ARG A 187 -12.38 0.55 -16.22
N VAL A 188 -12.58 0.11 -14.97
CA VAL A 188 -11.75 -0.94 -14.35
C VAL A 188 -11.86 -2.25 -15.12
N TYR A 189 -13.07 -2.68 -15.51
CA TYR A 189 -13.24 -3.85 -16.37
C TYR A 189 -12.43 -3.75 -17.66
N HIS A 190 -12.57 -2.63 -18.36
CA HIS A 190 -11.85 -2.39 -19.61
C HIS A 190 -10.33 -2.47 -19.43
N LEU A 191 -9.78 -1.79 -18.42
CA LEU A 191 -8.34 -1.80 -18.15
C LEU A 191 -7.82 -3.19 -17.78
N LEU A 192 -8.53 -3.94 -16.93
CA LEU A 192 -8.09 -5.27 -16.52
C LEU A 192 -8.22 -6.30 -17.64
N ASN A 193 -9.25 -6.19 -18.49
CA ASN A 193 -9.37 -7.05 -19.67
C ASN A 193 -8.22 -6.81 -20.67
N LEU A 194 -7.84 -5.55 -20.93
CA LEU A 194 -6.67 -5.23 -21.76
C LEU A 194 -5.38 -5.83 -21.20
N LEU A 195 -5.16 -5.71 -19.88
CA LEU A 195 -3.99 -6.29 -19.22
C LEU A 195 -3.98 -7.83 -19.30
N ASP A 196 -5.15 -8.47 -19.23
CA ASP A 196 -5.31 -9.91 -19.40
C ASP A 196 -5.03 -10.35 -20.84
N GLU A 197 -5.48 -9.59 -21.84
CA GLU A 197 -5.21 -9.83 -23.26
C GLU A 197 -3.72 -9.69 -23.60
N GLU A 198 -3.08 -8.60 -23.16
CA GLU A 198 -1.64 -8.37 -23.31
C GLU A 198 -0.85 -9.53 -22.69
N SER A 199 -1.20 -9.89 -21.45
CA SER A 199 -0.60 -11.01 -20.72
C SER A 199 -0.72 -12.35 -21.44
N ASN A 200 -1.86 -12.61 -22.09
CA ASN A 200 -2.09 -13.83 -22.85
C ASN A 200 -1.35 -13.80 -24.19
N SER A 201 -1.21 -12.64 -24.82
CA SER A 201 -0.46 -12.46 -26.06
C SER A 201 1.05 -12.67 -25.86
N GLU A 202 1.61 -12.22 -24.73
CA GLU A 202 3.00 -12.45 -24.36
C GLU A 202 3.28 -13.93 -24.09
N LEU A 203 2.36 -14.64 -23.41
CA LEU A 203 2.44 -16.09 -23.19
C LEU A 203 2.43 -16.87 -24.52
N LYS A 204 1.60 -16.45 -25.48
CA LYS A 204 1.58 -17.03 -26.83
C LYS A 204 2.88 -16.74 -27.61
N LYS A 205 3.46 -15.54 -27.50
CA LYS A 205 4.75 -15.20 -28.13
C LYS A 205 5.93 -15.94 -27.48
N GLY A 206 5.88 -16.17 -26.16
CA GLY A 206 6.87 -16.96 -25.42
C GLY A 206 6.86 -18.43 -25.83
N THR A 207 5.68 -19.05 -25.89
CA THR A 207 5.51 -20.43 -26.40
C THR A 207 5.90 -20.57 -27.87
N ILE A 208 5.64 -19.56 -28.71
CA ILE A 208 6.13 -19.56 -30.10
C ILE A 208 7.67 -19.46 -30.15
N LYS A 209 8.31 -18.68 -29.28
CA LYS A 209 9.79 -18.62 -29.21
C LYS A 209 10.42 -19.88 -28.65
N GLU A 210 9.81 -20.53 -27.66
CA GLU A 210 10.23 -21.84 -27.14
C GLU A 210 10.04 -22.92 -28.20
N ASN A 211 8.93 -22.92 -28.92
CA ASN A 211 8.72 -23.83 -30.05
C ASN A 211 9.71 -23.58 -31.19
N ILE A 212 10.07 -22.32 -31.50
CA ILE A 212 11.13 -22.01 -32.48
C ILE A 212 12.52 -22.43 -31.96
N GLY A 213 12.76 -22.37 -30.64
CA GLY A 213 13.98 -22.88 -30.00
C GLY A 213 14.10 -24.40 -30.07
N ILE A 214 13.00 -25.12 -29.83
CA ILE A 214 12.89 -26.57 -29.95
C ILE A 214 13.03 -26.98 -31.43
N ILE A 215 12.36 -26.30 -32.35
CA ILE A 215 12.51 -26.54 -33.81
C ILE A 215 13.95 -26.27 -34.27
N LYS A 216 14.67 -25.31 -33.68
CA LYS A 216 16.11 -25.09 -33.96
C LYS A 216 17.01 -26.17 -33.35
N MET A 217 16.68 -26.73 -32.19
CA MET A 217 17.40 -27.87 -31.62
C MET A 217 17.14 -29.15 -32.43
N ASP A 218 15.90 -29.40 -32.85
CA ASP A 218 15.51 -30.54 -33.69
C ASP A 218 16.12 -30.45 -35.10
N LEU A 219 16.26 -29.25 -35.67
CA LEU A 219 16.97 -29.03 -36.94
C LEU A 219 18.47 -29.31 -36.79
N ASN A 220 19.09 -28.91 -35.68
CA ASN A 220 20.51 -29.18 -35.43
C ASN A 220 20.78 -30.67 -35.15
N GLU A 221 19.87 -31.37 -34.47
CA GLU A 221 19.97 -32.83 -34.26
C GLU A 221 19.75 -33.61 -35.57
N ASN A 222 18.84 -33.15 -36.44
CA ASN A 222 18.63 -33.74 -37.76
C ASN A 222 19.79 -33.47 -38.74
N ILE A 223 20.50 -32.34 -38.63
CA ILE A 223 21.73 -32.08 -39.39
C ILE A 223 22.85 -33.04 -38.93
N THR A 224 23.00 -33.26 -37.62
CA THR A 224 23.99 -34.24 -37.11
C THR A 224 23.66 -35.71 -37.44
N ASN A 225 22.40 -36.05 -37.67
CA ASN A 225 21.99 -37.40 -38.09
C ASN A 225 22.11 -37.61 -39.60
N TYR A 226 21.90 -36.57 -40.42
CA TYR A 226 22.15 -36.64 -41.87
C TYR A 226 23.65 -36.64 -42.23
N GLU A 227 24.51 -36.03 -41.41
CA GLU A 227 25.97 -36.06 -41.59
C GLU A 227 26.61 -37.40 -41.15
N LYS A 228 25.93 -38.20 -40.32
CA LYS A 228 26.41 -39.53 -39.91
C LYS A 228 26.02 -40.66 -40.86
N GLN A 229 25.04 -40.46 -41.75
CA GLN A 229 24.64 -41.46 -42.74
C GLN A 229 25.30 -41.29 -44.13
N LYS A 230 26.10 -40.24 -44.35
CA LYS A 230 26.80 -39.99 -45.63
C LYS A 230 28.30 -40.29 -45.64
N ASN A 231 28.89 -40.74 -44.52
CA ASN A 231 30.31 -41.05 -44.42
C ASN A 231 30.69 -42.52 -44.70
N ASN A 232 29.75 -43.34 -45.18
CA ASN A 232 30.05 -44.65 -45.75
C ASN A 232 29.63 -44.63 -47.22
N GLU A 233 30.42 -43.97 -48.07
CA GLU A 233 30.75 -44.42 -49.44
C GLU A 233 31.54 -43.33 -50.20
N ASN A 234 32.72 -43.75 -50.69
CA ASN A 234 33.44 -43.26 -51.87
C ASN A 234 34.38 -42.04 -51.76
N TYR A 235 35.66 -42.40 -51.62
CA TYR A 235 36.77 -41.87 -52.42
C TYR A 235 36.36 -41.67 -53.90
N PHE A 236 36.62 -40.48 -54.47
CA PHE A 236 37.38 -40.28 -55.73
C PHE A 236 37.28 -38.81 -56.24
N HIS A 237 38.45 -38.31 -56.69
CA HIS A 237 38.72 -37.23 -57.65
C HIS A 237 37.89 -35.92 -57.74
N ILE A 238 38.57 -34.82 -57.36
CA ILE A 238 38.96 -33.64 -58.17
C ILE A 238 37.90 -32.86 -59.01
N LYS A 239 37.94 -31.53 -58.74
CA LYS A 239 37.75 -30.31 -59.58
C LYS A 239 36.42 -29.55 -59.53
N ASN A 240 36.61 -28.26 -59.20
CA ASN A 240 35.87 -27.05 -59.64
C ASN A 240 34.45 -26.87 -59.09
N LEU A 241 33.98 -25.71 -58.66
CA LEU A 241 34.48 -24.33 -58.64
C LEU A 241 33.55 -23.54 -57.68
N ASN A 242 34.08 -22.51 -57.01
CA ASN A 242 33.37 -21.32 -56.50
C ASN A 242 32.35 -21.50 -55.35
N SER A 243 32.21 -20.60 -54.37
CA SER A 243 32.70 -19.24 -54.17
C SER A 243 32.54 -18.87 -52.70
N TYR A 244 33.56 -18.21 -52.15
CA TYR A 244 33.54 -17.31 -51.00
C TYR A 244 32.83 -17.77 -49.72
N ASN A 245 33.62 -18.33 -48.81
CA ASN A 245 33.49 -17.96 -47.41
C ASN A 245 34.83 -17.99 -46.69
N ASN A 246 34.93 -17.08 -45.73
CA ASN A 246 35.71 -17.11 -44.51
C ASN A 246 37.16 -16.62 -44.50
N ASN A 247 37.29 -15.53 -43.73
CA ASN A 247 38.17 -15.36 -42.58
C ASN A 247 39.67 -15.30 -42.87
N PHE A 248 40.37 -14.38 -42.21
CA PHE A 248 41.09 -14.74 -40.99
C PHE A 248 41.59 -13.50 -40.25
N LYS A 249 41.55 -13.64 -38.92
CA LYS A 249 42.14 -12.76 -37.92
C LYS A 249 43.63 -12.53 -38.19
N GLN A 250 44.11 -11.34 -37.89
CA GLN A 250 45.48 -11.14 -37.45
C GLN A 250 45.52 -10.15 -36.27
N TYR A 251 46.09 -10.65 -35.17
CA TYR A 251 46.66 -9.85 -34.11
C TYR A 251 47.94 -9.23 -34.63
N ASP A 252 48.21 -7.96 -34.31
CA ASP A 252 49.57 -7.47 -34.15
C ASP A 252 49.63 -6.34 -33.11
N GLN A 253 50.63 -6.45 -32.24
CA GLN A 253 51.08 -5.42 -31.29
C GLN A 253 51.96 -4.41 -32.03
N ASN A 254 51.86 -3.11 -31.70
CA ASN A 254 53.02 -2.26 -31.42
C ASN A 254 52.62 -0.87 -30.87
N LYS A 255 53.53 -0.35 -30.06
CA LYS A 255 53.49 0.84 -29.18
C LYS A 255 53.45 2.16 -29.95
N GLU A 256 52.82 3.21 -29.39
CA GLU A 256 53.51 4.38 -28.80
C GLU A 256 52.58 5.57 -28.43
N LEU A 257 52.81 6.09 -27.20
CA LEU A 257 52.73 7.47 -26.68
C LEU A 257 51.38 8.22 -26.54
N GLU A 258 51.01 8.49 -25.28
CA GLU A 258 49.88 9.32 -24.79
C GLU A 258 50.04 10.84 -25.09
N PRO A 259 48.97 11.66 -24.96
CA PRO A 259 48.66 12.23 -23.65
C PRO A 259 47.17 12.26 -23.28
N GLN A 260 46.96 12.15 -21.97
CA GLN A 260 45.73 12.25 -21.18
C GLN A 260 44.72 13.30 -21.67
N ASN A 261 43.50 12.84 -21.97
CA ASN A 261 42.28 13.62 -21.75
C ASN A 261 41.31 12.73 -20.97
N GLN A 262 41.22 12.98 -19.66
CA GLN A 262 40.17 12.40 -18.81
C GLN A 262 38.82 13.00 -19.18
N SER A 263 38.15 12.43 -20.17
CA SER A 263 36.70 12.51 -20.28
C SER A 263 36.11 11.32 -19.55
N LEU A 264 35.76 11.53 -18.27
CA LEU A 264 34.81 10.68 -17.55
C LEU A 264 33.44 10.82 -18.22
N GLU A 265 33.26 10.13 -19.35
CA GLU A 265 31.92 9.84 -19.87
C GLU A 265 31.27 8.88 -18.87
N ASN A 266 30.48 9.47 -17.97
CA ASN A 266 29.46 8.76 -17.22
C ASN A 266 28.54 8.08 -18.24
N ILE A 267 28.78 6.80 -18.48
CA ILE A 267 27.79 5.87 -19.01
C ILE A 267 26.67 5.86 -17.96
N TYR A 268 25.72 6.77 -18.11
CA TYR A 268 24.41 6.63 -17.54
C TYR A 268 23.81 5.39 -18.20
N GLU A 269 23.95 4.24 -17.53
CA GLU A 269 22.99 3.15 -17.73
C GLU A 269 21.61 3.75 -17.47
N GLU A 270 20.89 4.05 -18.54
CA GLU A 270 19.48 4.42 -18.51
C GLU A 270 18.73 3.26 -17.84
N ASN A 271 18.57 3.39 -16.52
CA ASN A 271 17.67 2.56 -15.74
C ASN A 271 16.28 2.66 -16.36
N ASN A 272 15.90 1.64 -17.12
CA ASN A 272 14.52 1.35 -17.55
C ASN A 272 13.54 1.19 -16.35
N GLU A 273 13.98 1.45 -15.12
CA GLU A 273 13.21 1.34 -13.87
C GLU A 273 12.15 2.46 -13.66
N ASN A 274 12.20 3.53 -14.46
CA ASN A 274 11.39 4.74 -14.28
C ASN A 274 10.47 5.10 -15.46
N LYS A 275 10.30 4.22 -16.47
CA LYS A 275 9.23 4.41 -17.45
C LYS A 275 7.89 4.03 -16.83
N ILE A 276 7.04 5.03 -16.64
CA ILE A 276 5.63 4.86 -16.32
C ILE A 276 5.01 4.11 -17.49
N ASP A 277 4.70 2.83 -17.28
CA ASP A 277 3.99 2.01 -18.26
C ASP A 277 2.64 2.67 -18.58
N LEU A 278 2.12 2.50 -19.80
CA LEU A 278 0.89 3.14 -20.31
C LEU A 278 -0.34 3.00 -19.38
N TYR A 279 -0.29 2.04 -18.45
CA TYR A 279 -1.32 1.69 -17.46
C TYR A 279 -0.99 2.12 -16.01
N GLY A 280 0.21 2.64 -15.73
CA GLY A 280 0.66 3.04 -14.39
C GLY A 280 0.94 1.90 -13.40
N CYS A 281 1.00 0.64 -13.85
CA CYS A 281 0.62 -0.51 -13.01
C CYS A 281 1.71 -1.51 -12.57
N LYS A 282 2.86 -1.69 -13.25
CA LYS A 282 3.67 -2.91 -12.98
C LYS A 282 4.17 -3.08 -11.54
N LYS A 283 4.43 -2.01 -10.79
CA LYS A 283 4.94 -2.11 -9.39
C LYS A 283 3.84 -2.24 -8.32
N ASN A 284 2.64 -1.68 -8.54
CA ASN A 284 1.59 -1.55 -7.50
C ASN A 284 0.20 -2.13 -7.86
N LEU A 285 0.07 -2.85 -8.99
CA LEU A 285 -1.20 -3.39 -9.49
C LEU A 285 -2.04 -4.13 -8.43
N SER A 286 -1.42 -4.95 -7.58
CA SER A 286 -2.15 -5.66 -6.51
C SER A 286 -2.78 -4.72 -5.50
N GLN A 287 -2.07 -3.66 -5.11
CA GLN A 287 -2.53 -2.70 -4.14
C GLN A 287 -3.71 -1.90 -4.69
N ASP A 288 -3.61 -1.43 -5.93
CA ASP A 288 -4.67 -0.66 -6.58
C ASP A 288 -5.95 -1.50 -6.72
N ILE A 289 -5.84 -2.75 -7.19
CA ILE A 289 -6.99 -3.67 -7.28
C ILE A 289 -7.59 -3.93 -5.90
N CYS A 290 -6.76 -4.23 -4.89
CA CYS A 290 -7.25 -4.50 -3.54
C CYS A 290 -7.91 -3.27 -2.91
N MET A 291 -7.45 -2.07 -3.24
CA MET A 291 -8.03 -0.82 -2.79
C MET A 291 -9.39 -0.57 -3.45
N ILE A 292 -9.50 -0.73 -4.77
CA ILE A 292 -10.78 -0.67 -5.50
C ILE A 292 -11.76 -1.70 -4.93
N MET A 293 -11.33 -2.95 -4.80
CA MET A 293 -12.14 -4.06 -4.30
C MET A 293 -12.70 -3.78 -2.90
N LYS A 294 -11.86 -3.33 -1.94
CA LYS A 294 -12.32 -2.94 -0.59
C LYS A 294 -13.29 -1.77 -0.64
N SER A 295 -13.01 -0.77 -1.48
CA SER A 295 -13.82 0.43 -1.61
C SER A 295 -15.24 0.11 -2.09
N TYR A 296 -15.36 -0.73 -3.12
CA TYR A 296 -16.64 -1.18 -3.63
C TYR A 296 -17.40 -2.04 -2.63
N ALA A 297 -16.71 -2.89 -1.86
CA ALA A 297 -17.35 -3.68 -0.81
C ALA A 297 -17.98 -2.80 0.28
N ILE A 298 -17.34 -1.68 0.63
CA ILE A 298 -17.86 -0.73 1.62
C ILE A 298 -19.04 0.06 1.06
N MET A 299 -18.94 0.54 -0.18
CA MET A 299 -19.96 1.39 -0.80
C MET A 299 -21.19 0.59 -1.28
N ASN A 300 -20.98 -0.55 -1.92
CA ASN A 300 -22.03 -1.33 -2.55
C ASN A 300 -22.00 -2.79 -2.08
N LYS A 301 -22.74 -3.08 -1.01
CA LYS A 301 -22.82 -4.41 -0.38
C LYS A 301 -23.67 -5.42 -1.15
N THR A 302 -24.44 -4.99 -2.15
CA THR A 302 -25.38 -5.88 -2.87
C THR A 302 -24.79 -6.48 -4.14
N ASP A 303 -23.64 -5.98 -4.62
CA ASP A 303 -22.99 -6.45 -5.85
C ASP A 303 -21.66 -7.18 -5.59
N PRO A 304 -21.69 -8.48 -5.23
CA PRO A 304 -20.49 -9.28 -5.06
C PRO A 304 -19.85 -9.69 -6.39
N PHE A 305 -20.50 -9.50 -7.54
CA PHE A 305 -19.98 -9.94 -8.84
C PHE A 305 -18.72 -9.19 -9.23
N PHE A 306 -18.67 -7.89 -8.94
CA PHE A 306 -17.47 -7.10 -9.19
C PHE A 306 -16.30 -7.58 -8.32
N PHE A 307 -16.57 -7.91 -7.06
CA PHE A 307 -15.58 -8.56 -6.19
C PHE A 307 -15.07 -9.86 -6.79
N PHE A 308 -15.95 -10.77 -7.24
CA PHE A 308 -15.51 -12.05 -7.83
C PHE A 308 -14.67 -11.86 -9.08
N PHE A 309 -14.99 -10.90 -9.94
CA PHE A 309 -14.17 -10.56 -11.10
C PHE A 309 -12.75 -10.13 -10.69
N LEU A 310 -12.63 -9.14 -9.81
CA LEU A 310 -11.33 -8.63 -9.34
C LEU A 310 -10.54 -9.72 -8.60
N PHE A 311 -11.21 -10.50 -7.76
CA PHE A 311 -10.62 -11.58 -7.00
C PHE A 311 -10.08 -12.69 -7.91
N ASN A 312 -10.83 -13.10 -8.94
CA ASN A 312 -10.38 -14.09 -9.91
C ASN A 312 -9.18 -13.60 -10.73
N PHE A 313 -9.21 -12.34 -11.18
CA PHE A 313 -8.07 -11.72 -11.86
C PHE A 313 -6.81 -11.75 -10.98
N MET A 314 -6.95 -11.40 -9.70
CA MET A 314 -5.85 -11.45 -8.73
C MET A 314 -5.34 -12.88 -8.53
N ILE A 315 -6.21 -13.86 -8.30
CA ILE A 315 -5.81 -15.26 -8.11
C ILE A 315 -5.02 -15.78 -9.31
N LYS A 316 -5.54 -15.56 -10.52
CA LYS A 316 -4.92 -15.99 -11.76
C LYS A 316 -3.50 -15.44 -11.88
N ASN A 317 -3.32 -14.16 -11.61
CA ASN A 317 -2.02 -13.50 -11.71
C ASN A 317 -1.06 -13.84 -10.56
N ILE A 318 -1.57 -14.11 -9.34
CA ILE A 318 -0.75 -14.63 -8.24
C ILE A 318 -0.26 -16.04 -8.56
N ARG A 319 -1.13 -16.93 -9.08
CA ARG A 319 -0.74 -18.30 -9.46
C ARG A 319 0.32 -18.34 -10.56
N ASN A 320 0.28 -17.38 -11.47
CA ASN A 320 1.26 -17.25 -12.53
C ASN A 320 2.54 -16.50 -12.09
N ASN A 321 2.71 -16.24 -10.78
CA ASN A 321 3.82 -15.47 -10.20
C ASN A 321 4.00 -14.07 -10.82
N LYS A 322 2.96 -13.51 -11.43
CA LYS A 322 2.97 -12.17 -12.06
C LYS A 322 2.73 -11.05 -11.06
N ILE A 323 1.98 -11.35 -10.00
CA ILE A 323 1.57 -10.37 -8.99
C ILE A 323 1.84 -10.92 -7.59
N MET A 324 2.35 -10.05 -6.73
CA MET A 324 2.48 -10.30 -5.29
C MET A 324 1.39 -9.57 -4.50
N ILE A 325 0.91 -10.18 -3.42
CA ILE A 325 -0.04 -9.53 -2.51
C ILE A 325 0.65 -9.06 -1.23
N THR A 326 0.29 -7.86 -0.78
CA THR A 326 0.79 -7.27 0.48
C THR A 326 -0.15 -7.61 1.64
N ALA A 327 0.29 -7.44 2.90
CA ALA A 327 -0.59 -7.56 4.07
C ALA A 327 -1.83 -6.66 3.98
N GLN A 328 -1.69 -5.46 3.39
CA GLN A 328 -2.82 -4.57 3.14
C GLN A 328 -3.81 -5.19 2.14
N GLY A 329 -3.33 -5.81 1.07
CA GLY A 329 -4.18 -6.51 0.11
C GLY A 329 -4.93 -7.70 0.73
N ILE A 330 -4.26 -8.49 1.57
CA ILE A 330 -4.87 -9.60 2.32
C ILE A 330 -5.98 -9.06 3.26
N THR A 331 -5.70 -7.95 3.95
CA THR A 331 -6.68 -7.26 4.80
C THR A 331 -7.91 -6.84 3.98
N SER A 332 -7.70 -6.24 2.80
CA SER A 332 -8.79 -5.87 1.89
C SER A 332 -9.66 -7.07 1.49
N ILE A 333 -9.06 -8.23 1.18
CA ILE A 333 -9.81 -9.46 0.88
C ILE A 333 -10.71 -9.84 2.06
N TRP A 334 -10.17 -9.90 3.27
CA TRP A 334 -10.97 -10.23 4.47
C TRP A 334 -12.11 -9.25 4.72
N VAL A 335 -11.90 -7.95 4.50
CA VAL A 335 -12.96 -6.95 4.60
C VAL A 335 -14.04 -7.22 3.55
N CYS A 336 -13.66 -7.49 2.29
CA CYS A 336 -14.65 -7.77 1.24
C CYS A 336 -15.48 -9.00 1.55
N LEU A 337 -14.86 -10.09 2.02
CA LEU A 337 -15.58 -11.29 2.41
C LEU A 337 -16.60 -10.99 3.52
N ARG A 338 -16.24 -10.13 4.48
CA ARG A 338 -17.12 -9.68 5.56
C ARG A 338 -18.29 -8.84 5.05
N GLU A 339 -18.02 -7.79 4.26
CA GLU A 339 -19.07 -6.87 3.80
C GLU A 339 -20.09 -7.54 2.86
N TYR A 340 -19.65 -8.52 2.07
CA TYR A 340 -20.52 -9.32 1.19
C TYR A 340 -21.02 -10.62 1.85
N GLU A 341 -20.67 -10.89 3.11
CA GLU A 341 -21.02 -12.12 3.84
C GLU A 341 -20.67 -13.43 3.07
N ILE A 342 -19.57 -13.43 2.33
CA ILE A 342 -19.19 -14.55 1.46
C ILE A 342 -18.66 -15.72 2.30
N LYS A 343 -19.43 -16.81 2.32
CA LYS A 343 -19.09 -18.07 3.03
C LYS A 343 -18.62 -19.20 2.11
N ASN A 344 -18.30 -18.89 0.85
CA ASN A 344 -17.85 -19.90 -0.10
C ASN A 344 -16.53 -20.54 0.36
N LYS A 345 -16.54 -21.87 0.58
CA LYS A 345 -15.40 -22.63 1.11
C LYS A 345 -14.12 -22.46 0.28
N ARG A 346 -14.21 -22.45 -1.05
CA ARG A 346 -13.03 -22.33 -1.93
C ARG A 346 -12.37 -20.95 -1.81
N ILE A 347 -13.17 -19.90 -1.66
CA ILE A 347 -12.71 -18.53 -1.54
C ILE A 347 -12.09 -18.31 -0.15
N ILE A 348 -12.73 -18.80 0.90
CA ILE A 348 -12.21 -18.76 2.26
C ILE A 348 -10.88 -19.51 2.35
N GLU A 349 -10.78 -20.70 1.76
CA GLU A 349 -9.55 -21.48 1.75
C GLU A 349 -8.40 -20.71 1.09
N TYR A 350 -8.68 -20.01 -0.01
CA TYR A 350 -7.67 -19.17 -0.67
C TYR A 350 -7.26 -17.98 0.20
N ALA A 351 -8.20 -17.30 0.86
CA ALA A 351 -7.91 -16.22 1.78
C ALA A 351 -7.09 -16.70 2.98
N LEU A 352 -7.35 -17.91 3.49
CA LEU A 352 -6.57 -18.54 4.55
C LEU A 352 -5.14 -18.85 4.11
N GLU A 353 -4.94 -19.41 2.92
CA GLU A 353 -3.60 -19.67 2.40
C GLU A 353 -2.79 -18.38 2.18
N LEU A 354 -3.41 -17.33 1.65
CA LEU A 354 -2.76 -16.01 1.56
C LEU A 354 -2.43 -15.44 2.95
N SER A 355 -3.23 -15.72 3.96
CA SER A 355 -3.03 -15.20 5.31
C SER A 355 -1.83 -15.82 6.02
N ARG A 356 -1.26 -16.92 5.51
CA ARG A 356 -0.04 -17.54 6.07
C ARG A 356 1.16 -16.59 6.08
N PHE A 357 1.22 -15.69 5.11
CA PHE A 357 2.31 -14.73 4.96
C PHE A 357 2.24 -13.59 5.98
N LEU A 358 1.08 -13.34 6.59
CA LEU A 358 0.91 -12.25 7.56
C LEU A 358 1.89 -12.38 8.73
N ARG A 359 2.19 -13.60 9.19
CA ARG A 359 3.11 -13.84 10.32
C ARG A 359 4.50 -13.25 10.10
N LEU A 360 5.00 -13.32 8.87
CA LEU A 360 6.36 -12.88 8.51
C LEU A 360 6.39 -11.42 8.09
N ASP A 361 5.22 -10.80 7.87
CA ASP A 361 5.12 -9.44 7.40
C ASP A 361 5.15 -8.45 8.58
N HIS A 362 6.28 -7.75 8.71
CA HIS A 362 6.48 -6.72 9.73
C HIS A 362 5.62 -5.46 9.48
N THR A 363 5.08 -5.29 8.26
CA THR A 363 4.24 -4.15 7.87
C THR A 363 2.82 -4.23 8.43
N VAL A 364 2.41 -5.39 8.94
CA VAL A 364 1.11 -5.59 9.61
C VAL A 364 0.98 -4.62 10.79
N ASN A 365 0.00 -3.74 10.71
CA ASN A 365 -0.29 -2.72 11.72
C ASN A 365 -1.55 -3.08 12.54
N SER A 366 -1.79 -2.30 13.60
CA SER A 366 -2.90 -2.50 14.54
C SER A 366 -4.28 -2.43 13.88
N SER A 367 -4.48 -1.54 12.91
CA SER A 367 -5.74 -1.39 12.18
C SER A 367 -6.02 -2.59 11.26
N MET A 368 -5.00 -3.10 10.57
CA MET A 368 -5.14 -4.31 9.74
C MET A 368 -5.54 -5.51 10.59
N MET A 369 -4.93 -5.67 11.76
CA MET A 369 -5.24 -6.75 12.70
C MET A 369 -6.69 -6.70 13.17
N HIS A 370 -7.15 -5.51 13.57
CA HIS A 370 -8.53 -5.28 13.97
C HIS A 370 -9.52 -5.63 12.85
N GLU A 371 -9.28 -5.17 11.63
CA GLU A 371 -10.15 -5.46 10.48
C GLU A 371 -10.25 -6.96 10.17
N ILE A 372 -9.12 -7.68 10.20
CA ILE A 372 -9.10 -9.12 9.94
C ILE A 372 -9.83 -9.89 11.06
N ILE A 373 -9.58 -9.58 12.33
CA ILE A 373 -10.27 -10.22 13.47
C ILE A 373 -11.77 -9.96 13.39
N THR A 374 -12.17 -8.71 13.12
CA THR A 374 -13.57 -8.33 12.91
C THR A 374 -14.20 -9.16 11.79
N SER A 375 -13.50 -9.33 10.66
CA SER A 375 -13.98 -10.15 9.55
C SER A 375 -14.15 -11.62 9.91
N ILE A 376 -13.18 -12.22 10.60
CA ILE A 376 -13.23 -13.62 11.03
C ILE A 376 -14.40 -13.83 12.00
N TYR A 377 -14.54 -12.93 12.97
CA TYR A 377 -15.62 -12.94 13.95
C TYR A 377 -16.99 -12.87 13.28
N LYS A 378 -17.24 -11.85 12.44
CA LYS A 378 -18.54 -11.68 11.76
C LYS A 378 -18.86 -12.83 10.80
N LEU A 379 -17.86 -13.38 10.11
CA LEU A 379 -18.03 -14.54 9.24
C LEU A 379 -18.12 -15.87 10.02
N LYS A 380 -17.93 -15.86 11.35
CA LYS A 380 -17.90 -17.03 12.23
C LYS A 380 -16.87 -18.08 11.80
N ILE A 381 -15.71 -17.63 11.32
CA ILE A 381 -14.63 -18.52 10.87
C ILE A 381 -13.81 -18.97 12.08
N LYS A 382 -13.71 -20.29 12.27
CA LYS A 382 -12.94 -20.91 13.38
C LYS A 382 -11.72 -21.69 12.89
N ASP A 383 -11.03 -21.19 11.88
CA ASP A 383 -9.83 -21.84 11.35
C ASP A 383 -8.58 -21.50 12.18
N ARG A 384 -7.88 -22.54 12.65
CA ARG A 384 -6.70 -22.40 13.52
C ARG A 384 -5.53 -21.70 12.83
N ARG A 385 -5.38 -21.81 11.50
CA ARG A 385 -4.24 -21.25 10.75
C ARG A 385 -4.20 -19.74 10.90
N ILE A 386 -5.33 -19.07 10.63
CA ILE A 386 -5.39 -17.62 10.70
C ILE A 386 -5.37 -17.10 12.14
N LEU A 387 -6.06 -17.79 13.06
CA LEU A 387 -6.06 -17.42 14.48
C LEU A 387 -4.64 -17.45 15.07
N TYR A 388 -3.86 -18.49 14.74
CA TYR A 388 -2.46 -18.58 15.17
C TYR A 388 -1.61 -17.41 14.68
N HIS A 389 -1.76 -17.02 13.41
CA HIS A 389 -1.03 -15.88 12.85
C HIS A 389 -1.43 -14.56 13.51
N LEU A 390 -2.72 -14.40 13.84
CA LEU A 390 -3.19 -13.19 14.49
C LEU A 390 -2.71 -13.10 15.93
N PHE A 391 -2.79 -14.19 16.70
CA PHE A 391 -2.32 -14.20 18.10
C PHE A 391 -0.83 -13.91 18.21
N TYR A 392 -0.01 -14.41 17.29
CA TYR A 392 1.41 -14.09 17.25
C TYR A 392 1.68 -12.58 17.18
N HIS A 393 0.92 -11.86 16.36
CA HIS A 393 1.05 -10.40 16.25
C HIS A 393 0.44 -9.66 17.43
N LEU A 394 -0.74 -10.08 17.90
CA LEU A 394 -1.39 -9.45 19.06
C LEU A 394 -0.52 -9.52 20.30
N LYS A 395 0.06 -10.69 20.61
CA LYS A 395 0.97 -10.86 21.78
C LYS A 395 2.14 -9.88 21.77
N ARG A 396 2.63 -9.48 20.58
CA ARG A 396 3.79 -8.57 20.44
C ARG A 396 3.42 -7.10 20.32
N LYS A 397 2.23 -6.79 19.78
CA LYS A 397 1.89 -5.42 19.36
C LYS A 397 0.65 -4.83 20.06
N CYS A 398 -0.12 -5.60 20.84
CA CYS A 398 -1.38 -5.13 21.45
C CYS A 398 -1.19 -3.90 22.35
N VAL A 399 -0.09 -3.82 23.09
CA VAL A 399 0.26 -2.67 23.95
C VAL A 399 0.33 -1.36 23.16
N ASN A 400 0.72 -1.42 21.89
CA ASN A 400 0.86 -0.26 21.01
C ASN A 400 -0.38 0.00 20.15
N MET A 401 -1.45 -0.80 20.29
CA MET A 401 -2.68 -0.59 19.53
C MET A 401 -3.45 0.65 20.01
N HIS A 402 -4.29 1.17 19.13
CA HIS A 402 -5.32 2.15 19.48
C HIS A 402 -6.33 1.48 20.41
N ILE A 403 -6.76 2.18 21.46
CA ILE A 403 -7.54 1.57 22.54
C ILE A 403 -8.90 1.04 22.05
N GLN A 404 -9.57 1.76 21.14
CA GLN A 404 -10.85 1.30 20.59
C GLN A 404 -10.69 -0.01 19.81
N HIS A 405 -9.64 -0.15 19.01
CA HIS A 405 -9.37 -1.40 18.29
C HIS A 405 -9.06 -2.54 19.25
N LEU A 406 -8.35 -2.25 20.34
CA LEU A 406 -8.04 -3.24 21.37
C LEU A 406 -9.31 -3.71 22.08
N TYR A 407 -10.19 -2.79 22.46
CA TYR A 407 -11.48 -3.08 23.08
C TYR A 407 -12.33 -4.01 22.21
N ASP A 408 -12.52 -3.67 20.94
CA ASP A 408 -13.30 -4.49 20.01
C ASP A 408 -12.72 -5.91 19.87
N ILE A 409 -11.39 -6.03 19.77
CA ILE A 409 -10.71 -7.34 19.68
C ILE A 409 -10.96 -8.18 20.94
N ILE A 410 -10.88 -7.58 22.14
CA ILE A 410 -11.13 -8.31 23.39
C ILE A 410 -12.55 -8.86 23.42
N ILE A 411 -13.54 -8.07 23.02
CA ILE A 411 -14.94 -8.52 22.93
C ILE A 411 -15.08 -9.68 21.94
N TYR A 412 -14.54 -9.52 20.72
CA TYR A 412 -14.67 -10.57 19.70
C TYR A 412 -13.99 -11.88 20.14
N LEU A 413 -12.83 -11.81 20.78
CA LEU A 413 -12.15 -13.00 21.29
C LEU A 413 -12.90 -13.64 22.46
N GLN A 414 -13.52 -12.81 23.32
CA GLN A 414 -14.36 -13.31 24.40
C GLN A 414 -15.56 -14.07 23.86
N GLU A 415 -16.30 -13.49 22.92
CA GLU A 415 -17.48 -14.13 22.32
C GLU A 415 -17.12 -15.36 21.47
N MET A 416 -15.88 -15.45 20.99
CA MET A 416 -15.34 -16.64 20.33
C MET A 416 -14.86 -17.72 21.31
N ASN A 417 -14.93 -17.49 22.62
CA ASN A 417 -14.42 -18.36 23.69
C ASN A 417 -12.92 -18.68 23.55
N ILE A 418 -12.10 -17.66 23.25
CA ILE A 418 -10.65 -17.79 23.11
C ILE A 418 -9.98 -17.31 24.41
N HIS A 419 -9.36 -18.23 25.15
CA HIS A 419 -8.80 -17.98 26.49
C HIS A 419 -7.28 -18.24 26.60
N ASP A 420 -6.49 -17.80 25.61
CA ASP A 420 -5.01 -17.94 25.65
C ASP A 420 -4.37 -17.07 26.74
N ASP A 421 -3.73 -17.71 27.73
CA ASP A 421 -3.20 -17.05 28.94
C ASP A 421 -2.23 -15.91 28.64
N ASP A 422 -1.26 -16.13 27.75
CA ASP A 422 -0.25 -15.13 27.44
C ASP A 422 -0.88 -13.91 26.75
N LEU A 423 -1.83 -14.14 25.85
CA LEU A 423 -2.55 -13.08 25.14
C LEU A 423 -3.36 -12.22 26.12
N TRP A 424 -4.11 -12.86 27.02
CA TRP A 424 -4.91 -12.15 28.03
C TRP A 424 -4.05 -11.38 29.04
N LYS A 425 -2.87 -11.91 29.41
CA LYS A 425 -1.88 -11.14 30.20
C LYS A 425 -1.43 -9.89 29.46
N GLN A 426 -1.11 -9.99 28.18
CA GLN A 426 -0.70 -8.84 27.36
C GLN A 426 -1.83 -7.81 27.20
N PHE A 427 -3.08 -8.25 27.07
CA PHE A 427 -4.25 -7.36 27.12
C PHE A 427 -4.36 -6.63 28.45
N GLY A 428 -4.19 -7.32 29.57
CA GLY A 428 -4.18 -6.70 30.90
C GLY A 428 -3.13 -5.59 31.03
N VAL A 429 -1.92 -5.79 30.49
CA VAL A 429 -0.86 -4.76 30.46
C VAL A 429 -1.24 -3.57 29.57
N ALA A 430 -1.84 -3.82 28.41
CA ALA A 430 -2.24 -2.78 27.47
C ALA A 430 -3.39 -1.92 28.04
N ILE A 431 -4.37 -2.54 28.68
CA ILE A 431 -5.54 -1.90 29.29
C ILE A 431 -5.11 -1.00 30.45
N GLN A 432 -4.25 -1.47 31.35
CA GLN A 432 -3.73 -0.66 32.46
C GLN A 432 -3.10 0.67 32.01
N LYS A 433 -2.53 0.71 30.79
CA LYS A 433 -1.85 1.89 30.27
C LYS A 433 -2.77 2.89 29.55
N LYS A 434 -3.91 2.44 29.04
CA LYS A 434 -4.67 3.18 28.01
C LYS A 434 -6.19 3.15 28.18
N ALA A 435 -6.74 2.28 29.04
CA ALA A 435 -8.19 2.11 29.14
C ALA A 435 -8.92 3.36 29.67
N ILE A 436 -8.20 4.28 30.32
CA ILE A 436 -8.76 5.59 30.71
C ILE A 436 -9.29 6.40 29.51
N ASP A 437 -8.77 6.15 28.30
CA ASP A 437 -9.23 6.81 27.07
C ASP A 437 -10.57 6.25 26.56
N LEU A 438 -11.07 5.16 27.13
CA LEU A 438 -12.37 4.57 26.79
C LEU A 438 -13.53 5.29 27.50
N GLU A 439 -14.74 5.02 27.04
CA GLU A 439 -15.98 5.44 27.69
C GLU A 439 -16.24 4.61 28.96
N LEU A 440 -16.94 5.20 29.93
CA LEU A 440 -17.24 4.55 31.21
C LEU A 440 -17.89 3.16 31.05
N LEU A 441 -18.85 3.03 30.13
CA LEU A 441 -19.53 1.76 29.86
C LEU A 441 -18.56 0.69 29.34
N GLN A 442 -17.63 1.09 28.48
CA GLN A 442 -16.63 0.19 27.92
C GLN A 442 -15.63 -0.29 28.99
N ILE A 443 -15.23 0.59 29.92
CA ILE A 443 -14.36 0.24 31.05
C ILE A 443 -15.06 -0.76 31.98
N LYS A 444 -16.33 -0.51 32.33
CA LYS A 444 -17.16 -1.45 33.11
C LYS A 444 -17.29 -2.81 32.43
N ASN A 445 -17.48 -2.82 31.11
CA ASN A 445 -17.54 -4.07 30.35
C ASN A 445 -16.20 -4.83 30.38
N LEU A 446 -15.07 -4.14 30.20
CA LEU A 446 -13.75 -4.76 30.34
C LEU A 446 -13.54 -5.35 31.74
N HIS A 447 -13.91 -4.61 32.79
CA HIS A 447 -13.83 -5.11 34.17
C HIS A 447 -14.58 -6.44 34.33
N ASN A 448 -15.82 -6.50 33.83
CA ASN A 448 -16.63 -7.72 33.87
C ASN A 448 -15.99 -8.87 33.07
N ILE A 449 -15.47 -8.60 31.86
CA ILE A 449 -14.83 -9.63 31.02
C ILE A 449 -13.61 -10.23 31.73
N PHE A 450 -12.73 -9.41 32.32
CA PHE A 450 -11.55 -9.91 33.02
C PHE A 450 -11.91 -10.70 34.28
N THR A 451 -12.98 -10.31 34.97
CA THR A 451 -13.51 -11.00 36.15
C THR A 451 -14.10 -12.36 35.78
N ILE A 452 -15.01 -12.41 34.80
CA ILE A 452 -15.68 -13.64 34.35
C ILE A 452 -14.67 -14.67 33.84
N ASN A 453 -13.63 -14.21 33.15
CA ASN A 453 -12.62 -15.11 32.59
C ASN A 453 -11.56 -15.59 33.60
N GLY A 454 -11.59 -15.09 34.84
CA GLY A 454 -10.54 -15.35 35.83
C GLY A 454 -9.16 -14.88 35.37
N LYS A 455 -9.08 -13.85 34.52
CA LYS A 455 -7.83 -13.27 34.00
C LYS A 455 -7.52 -11.90 34.61
N GLY A 456 -8.44 -11.32 35.37
CA GLY A 456 -8.18 -10.14 36.20
C GLY A 456 -7.36 -10.53 37.42
N ASN A 457 -6.17 -9.95 37.57
CA ASN A 457 -5.49 -9.90 38.85
C ASN A 457 -5.86 -8.61 39.59
N ASP A 458 -5.61 -8.55 40.89
CA ASP A 458 -5.94 -7.40 41.74
C ASP A 458 -5.42 -6.08 41.17
N ARG A 459 -4.27 -6.13 40.49
CA ARG A 459 -3.69 -4.96 39.83
C ARG A 459 -4.51 -4.47 38.63
N ILE A 460 -4.97 -5.37 37.75
CA ILE A 460 -5.78 -4.99 36.59
C ILE A 460 -7.13 -4.46 37.05
N LEU A 461 -7.80 -5.18 37.96
CA LEU A 461 -9.12 -4.80 38.45
C LEU A 461 -9.05 -3.48 39.22
N GLY A 462 -8.09 -3.32 40.14
CA GLY A 462 -7.93 -2.07 40.88
C GLY A 462 -7.63 -0.85 39.99
N VAL A 463 -6.88 -1.02 38.89
CA VAL A 463 -6.67 0.07 37.91
C VAL A 463 -7.96 0.40 37.15
N LEU A 464 -8.74 -0.62 36.76
CA LEU A 464 -10.03 -0.40 36.11
C LEU A 464 -11.04 0.27 37.05
N ASP A 465 -11.09 -0.13 38.32
CA ASP A 465 -11.92 0.51 39.35
C ASP A 465 -11.56 1.98 39.52
N THR A 466 -10.25 2.28 39.57
CA THR A 466 -9.76 3.66 39.62
C THR A 466 -10.21 4.46 38.39
N PHE A 467 -10.14 3.88 37.18
CA PHE A 467 -10.60 4.55 35.97
C PHE A 467 -12.12 4.74 35.93
N ILE A 468 -12.89 3.77 36.44
CA ILE A 468 -14.35 3.89 36.59
C ILE A 468 -14.68 5.08 37.50
N GLN A 469 -14.04 5.15 38.67
CA GLN A 469 -14.26 6.23 39.63
C GLN A 469 -13.93 7.61 39.02
N ILE A 470 -12.76 7.74 38.37
CA ILE A 470 -12.37 9.00 37.70
C ILE A 470 -13.41 9.42 36.65
N LYS A 471 -13.91 8.48 35.84
CA LYS A 471 -14.91 8.77 34.80
C LYS A 471 -16.27 9.10 35.37
N GLU A 472 -16.66 8.48 36.49
CA GLU A 472 -17.87 8.83 37.22
C GLU A 472 -17.79 10.24 37.81
N ASP A 473 -16.65 10.59 38.40
CA ASP A 473 -16.40 11.94 38.91
C ASP A 473 -16.44 12.99 37.80
N VAL A 474 -15.78 12.73 36.65
CA VAL A 474 -15.84 13.63 35.48
C VAL A 474 -17.28 13.81 34.97
N ASN A 475 -18.09 12.76 34.98
CA ASN A 475 -19.49 12.84 34.56
C ASN A 475 -20.36 13.62 35.57
N ALA A 476 -20.06 13.49 36.87
CA ALA A 476 -20.82 14.14 37.93
C ALA A 476 -20.45 15.61 38.12
N TYR A 477 -19.17 15.95 38.01
CA TYR A 477 -18.62 17.26 38.39
C TYR A 477 -18.01 18.04 37.23
N GLY A 478 -17.91 17.45 36.04
CA GLY A 478 -17.29 18.08 34.86
C GLY A 478 -15.80 17.71 34.69
N PRO A 479 -15.18 18.09 33.56
CA PRO A 479 -13.77 17.80 33.30
C PRO A 479 -12.86 18.48 34.34
N ILE A 480 -11.90 17.72 34.85
CA ILE A 480 -10.86 18.17 35.80
C ILE A 480 -9.93 19.19 35.15
#